data_AF-A0A2M4CM38-F1
#
_entry.id   AF-A0A2M4CM38-F1
#
_cell.length_a   1.000
_cell.length_b   1.000
_cell.length_c   1.000
_cell.angle_alpha   90.00
_cell.angle_beta   90.00
_cell.angle_gamma   90.00
#
_symmetry.space_group_name_H-M   'P 1'
#
loop_
_entity.id
_entity.type
_entity.pdbx_description
1 polymer ?
#
loop_
_entity_poly.entity_id
_entity_poly.type
_entity_poly.pdbx_seq_one_letter_code
_entity_poly.pdbx_strand_id
1 'polypeptide(L)'
;LYLDFAACRIYLNGNLTQNHVPLFLHASGGEYKLLHPLGAYFEWRKSQKVLLGCSSIKNVLVDTESSHTSITCVEGQRFRLQNSTIVKSFTDIRCKSTVSSSLKPRNSECANGKGRVYDVGFEVNGLPFTKYFHICYDNDKSSAIYSEHSLPGKSLKYAEINNNRPSFKLGGITSKVRLASVYTQNHQYDRFEKALGSSAEASRYINSSSYLAKGHLTPDGDAIINNWAAATYFFINVAPQWQIINAGNWLRVENAVRKVAIRLNDTVRIITGVHGILELPNTEGRQVAISLSENGLVEIPKWLWKVVIHEPSNSAVVFITLNNPFANASETLCKNICSLHGWHQAEYLDYRKGFTYCCSLIDARKAIHSLSFTNNTSNILEP
;
A
#
# COMPACT_ATOMS: atom_id res chain seq x y z
N LEU A 1 22.46 -0.22 37.14
CA LEU A 1 21.32 0.62 36.67
C LEU A 1 21.87 1.74 35.78
N TYR A 2 22.20 1.44 34.52
CA TYR A 2 22.47 2.50 33.55
C TYR A 2 21.14 2.84 32.88
N LEU A 3 20.52 3.91 33.37
CA LEU A 3 19.42 4.56 32.67
C LEU A 3 19.99 5.11 31.36
N ASP A 4 19.69 4.42 30.27
CA ASP A 4 20.07 4.80 28.92
C ASP A 4 19.16 5.97 28.51
N PHE A 5 19.49 7.17 28.99
CA PHE A 5 18.70 8.37 28.70
C PHE A 5 18.85 8.71 27.22
N ALA A 6 17.80 8.44 26.44
CA ALA A 6 17.66 8.94 25.08
C ALA A 6 17.97 10.44 25.06
N ALA A 7 18.93 10.85 24.24
CA ALA A 7 19.37 12.24 24.19
C ALA A 7 18.55 13.04 23.20
N CYS A 8 18.18 12.47 22.04
CA CYS A 8 17.34 13.15 21.06
C CYS A 8 16.06 12.38 20.75
N ARG A 9 14.96 13.12 20.58
CA ARG A 9 13.66 12.59 20.16
C ARG A 9 13.02 13.46 19.08
N ILE A 10 12.55 12.84 18.00
CA ILE A 10 11.80 13.49 16.93
C ILE A 10 10.42 12.85 16.83
N TYR A 11 9.40 13.60 17.24
CA TYR A 11 8.01 13.14 17.30
C TYR A 11 7.37 13.12 15.92
N LEU A 12 6.64 12.04 15.62
CA LEU A 12 5.92 11.84 14.36
C LEU A 12 4.86 12.94 14.20
N ASN A 13 3.95 13.06 15.17
CA ASN A 13 2.97 14.14 15.21
C ASN A 13 3.56 15.33 15.99
N GLY A 14 4.38 16.14 15.31
CA GLY A 14 5.03 17.32 15.88
C GLY A 14 6.20 17.78 15.01
N ASN A 15 7.42 17.42 15.38
CA ASN A 15 8.63 17.86 14.65
C ASN A 15 8.67 17.35 13.21
N LEU A 16 8.11 16.17 12.94
CA LEU A 16 8.11 15.55 11.62
C LEU A 16 7.06 16.15 10.68
N THR A 17 6.12 16.97 11.17
CA THR A 17 5.09 17.60 10.34
C THR A 17 5.59 18.87 9.64
N GLN A 18 6.88 19.19 9.74
CA GLN A 18 7.50 20.31 9.03
C GLN A 18 7.47 20.09 7.50
N ASN A 19 7.67 21.16 6.73
CA ASN A 19 7.75 21.05 5.28
C ASN A 19 9.09 20.44 4.84
N HIS A 20 9.06 19.62 3.79
CA HIS A 20 10.24 19.05 3.12
C HIS A 20 11.15 18.21 4.04
N VAL A 21 10.54 17.40 4.90
CA VAL A 21 11.25 16.51 5.83
C VAL A 21 12.12 15.51 5.06
N PRO A 22 13.42 15.41 5.38
CA PRO A 22 14.29 14.39 4.81
C PRO A 22 13.90 12.97 5.25
N LEU A 23 14.27 11.97 4.46
CA LEU A 23 14.17 10.57 4.85
C LEU A 23 15.18 10.26 5.96
N PHE A 24 14.75 9.51 6.98
CA PHE A 24 15.68 8.84 7.87
C PHE A 24 16.06 7.48 7.28
N LEU A 25 17.35 7.25 7.09
CA LEU A 25 17.87 6.06 6.44
C LEU A 25 18.77 5.29 7.40
N HIS A 26 18.73 3.97 7.28
CA HIS A 26 19.62 3.06 7.98
C HIS A 26 20.38 2.20 6.96
N ALA A 27 21.70 2.19 7.05
CA ALA A 27 22.55 1.31 6.26
C ALA A 27 22.81 0.02 7.04
N SER A 28 22.46 -1.13 6.46
CA SER A 28 22.64 -2.45 7.08
C SER A 28 22.97 -3.50 6.04
N GLY A 29 24.09 -4.21 6.21
CA GLY A 29 24.45 -5.34 5.34
C GLY A 29 24.59 -4.97 3.86
N GLY A 30 25.04 -3.74 3.55
CA GLY A 30 25.15 -3.23 2.17
C GLY A 30 23.84 -2.68 1.57
N GLU A 31 22.73 -2.77 2.29
CA GLU A 31 21.43 -2.22 1.86
C GLU A 31 21.08 -0.95 2.64
N TYR A 32 20.25 -0.10 2.01
CA TYR A 32 19.64 1.06 2.65
C TYR A 32 18.16 0.80 2.87
N LYS A 33 17.71 1.05 4.10
CA LYS A 33 16.32 0.87 4.52
C LYS A 33 15.81 2.15 5.13
N LEU A 34 14.51 2.36 5.01
CA LEU A 34 13.81 3.38 5.78
C LEU A 34 13.97 3.06 7.26
N LEU A 35 14.36 4.05 8.06
CA LEU A 35 14.37 3.89 9.50
C LEU A 35 12.92 3.91 9.99
N HIS A 36 12.51 2.87 10.71
CA HIS A 36 11.18 2.80 11.31
C HIS A 36 11.23 3.26 12.77
N PRO A 37 10.30 4.12 13.21
CA PRO A 37 10.18 4.47 14.62
C PRO A 37 9.58 3.30 15.39
N LEU A 38 9.99 3.16 16.66
CA LEU A 38 9.51 2.10 17.58
C LEU A 38 8.37 2.60 18.50
N GLY A 39 7.73 3.70 18.15
CA GLY A 39 6.66 4.33 18.92
C GLY A 39 6.27 5.69 18.32
N ALA A 40 5.96 6.66 19.19
CA ALA A 40 5.52 8.00 18.80
C ALA A 40 6.63 8.93 18.28
N TYR A 41 7.88 8.47 18.30
CA TYR A 41 9.04 9.25 17.91
C TYR A 41 10.17 8.34 17.42
N PHE A 42 11.09 8.93 16.68
CA PHE A 42 12.44 8.42 16.54
C PHE A 42 13.28 8.83 17.74
N GLU A 43 14.13 7.94 18.24
CA GLU A 43 15.02 8.22 19.35
C GLU A 43 16.47 7.85 19.03
N TRP A 44 17.38 8.66 19.57
CA TRP A 44 18.82 8.45 19.42
C TRP A 44 19.57 8.78 20.71
N ARG A 45 20.63 8.02 20.97
CA ARG A 45 21.58 8.29 22.05
C ARG A 45 22.45 9.50 21.70
N LYS A 46 23.03 10.14 22.72
CA LYS A 46 23.98 11.25 22.53
C LYS A 46 25.13 10.78 21.63
N SER A 47 25.53 11.63 20.69
CA SER A 47 26.59 11.34 19.70
C SER A 47 26.24 10.26 18.67
N GLN A 48 25.04 9.67 18.70
CA GLN A 48 24.60 8.75 17.66
C GLN A 48 24.40 9.50 16.34
N LYS A 49 24.88 8.91 15.25
CA LYS A 49 24.72 9.43 13.89
C LYS A 49 23.44 8.91 13.26
N VAL A 50 22.81 9.78 12.46
CA VAL A 50 21.59 9.49 11.70
C VAL A 50 21.83 9.92 10.26
N LEU A 51 21.56 9.03 9.31
CA LEU A 51 21.66 9.36 7.90
C LEU A 51 20.33 9.97 7.42
N LEU A 52 20.43 11.15 6.81
CA LEU A 52 19.33 11.82 6.14
C LEU A 52 19.46 11.71 4.62
N GLY A 53 18.34 11.63 3.91
CA GLY A 53 18.30 11.63 2.45
C GLY A 53 17.17 12.48 1.85
N CYS A 54 17.46 13.19 0.78
CA CYS A 54 16.52 13.98 0.00
C CYS A 54 16.32 13.32 -1.38
N SER A 55 15.14 12.76 -1.60
CA SER A 55 14.72 12.20 -2.90
C SER A 55 13.81 13.23 -3.61
N SER A 56 13.80 13.39 -4.93
CA SER A 56 14.46 12.61 -5.97
C SER A 56 15.92 13.02 -6.21
N ILE A 57 16.55 12.46 -7.25
CA ILE A 57 18.00 12.58 -7.52
C ILE A 57 18.57 14.00 -7.60
N LYS A 58 17.75 15.03 -7.87
CA LYS A 58 18.17 16.44 -7.89
C LYS A 58 17.87 17.18 -6.58
N ASN A 59 17.19 16.53 -5.63
CA ASN A 59 16.84 17.11 -4.34
C ASN A 59 18.05 17.03 -3.40
N VAL A 60 18.23 18.07 -2.60
CA VAL A 60 19.37 18.24 -1.69
C VAL A 60 18.91 18.87 -0.38
N LEU A 61 19.68 18.68 0.68
CA LEU A 61 19.49 19.44 1.92
C LEU A 61 19.88 20.90 1.71
N VAL A 62 19.12 21.81 2.33
CA VAL A 62 19.37 23.27 2.21
C VAL A 62 20.75 23.66 2.74
N ASP A 63 21.21 23.02 3.83
CA ASP A 63 22.43 23.43 4.52
C ASP A 63 23.72 22.87 3.94
N THR A 64 23.65 21.67 3.35
CA THR A 64 24.86 20.95 2.88
C THR A 64 24.95 20.88 1.37
N GLU A 65 23.90 21.32 0.65
CA GLU A 65 23.79 21.22 -0.81
C GLU A 65 24.04 19.79 -1.35
N SER A 66 23.85 18.79 -0.47
CA SER A 66 24.08 17.37 -0.74
C SER A 66 22.78 16.60 -0.67
N SER A 67 22.60 15.57 -1.51
CA SER A 67 21.38 14.74 -1.50
C SER A 67 21.24 13.89 -0.25
N HIS A 68 22.32 13.62 0.46
CA HIS A 68 22.31 12.94 1.74
C HIS A 68 23.36 13.53 2.67
N THR A 69 23.15 13.43 3.98
CA THR A 69 24.15 13.83 4.98
C THR A 69 23.91 13.10 6.30
N SER A 70 24.95 13.01 7.13
CA SER A 70 24.82 12.50 8.49
C SER A 70 24.64 13.65 9.47
N ILE A 71 23.65 13.52 10.35
CA ILE A 71 23.47 14.39 11.50
C ILE A 71 23.83 13.63 12.79
N THR A 72 24.31 14.33 13.81
CA THR A 72 24.70 13.71 15.09
C THR A 72 23.83 14.25 16.21
N CYS A 73 23.21 13.36 16.98
CA CYS A 73 22.39 13.74 18.13
C CYS A 73 23.21 14.48 19.19
N VAL A 74 22.73 15.65 19.63
CA VAL A 74 23.31 16.41 20.74
C VAL A 74 22.44 16.22 21.99
N GLU A 75 21.24 16.80 22.00
CA GLU A 75 20.23 16.69 23.06
C GLU A 75 18.88 17.28 22.60
N GLY A 76 17.78 16.80 23.18
CA GLY A 76 16.42 17.22 22.88
C GLY A 76 16.05 16.99 21.41
N GLN A 77 16.00 18.08 20.64
CA GLN A 77 15.72 18.07 19.20
C GLN A 77 16.88 18.70 18.40
N ARG A 78 18.05 18.85 19.05
CA ARG A 78 19.21 19.52 18.48
C ARG A 78 20.18 18.51 17.90
N PHE A 79 20.58 18.76 16.65
CA PHE A 79 21.50 17.92 15.91
C PHE A 79 22.64 18.74 15.33
N ARG A 80 23.83 18.13 15.32
CA ARG A 80 25.03 18.66 14.68
C ARG A 80 25.10 18.17 13.23
N LEU A 81 25.32 19.06 12.27
CA LEU A 81 25.45 18.72 10.85
C LEU A 81 26.87 18.22 10.54
N GLN A 82 27.00 17.04 9.92
CA GLN A 82 28.19 16.58 9.16
C GLN A 82 29.58 16.93 9.75
N ASN A 83 29.86 16.50 10.98
CA ASN A 83 31.13 16.81 11.70
C ASN A 83 31.50 18.31 11.77
N SER A 84 30.56 19.22 11.52
CA SER A 84 30.74 20.66 11.68
C SER A 84 30.52 21.09 13.13
N THR A 85 30.82 22.35 13.45
CA THR A 85 30.46 22.96 14.74
C THR A 85 29.01 23.43 14.80
N ILE A 86 28.27 23.37 13.68
CA ILE A 86 26.91 23.90 13.55
C ILE A 86 25.91 22.93 14.19
N VAL A 87 25.14 23.44 15.16
CA VAL A 87 24.06 22.72 15.84
C VAL A 87 22.73 23.42 15.58
N LYS A 88 21.76 22.69 15.03
CA LYS A 88 20.43 23.19 14.67
C LYS A 88 19.31 22.41 15.34
N SER A 89 18.13 23.02 15.44
CA SER A 89 16.91 22.26 15.68
C SER A 89 16.62 21.39 14.47
N PHE A 90 16.04 20.21 14.66
CA PHE A 90 15.63 19.35 13.56
C PHE A 90 14.61 20.03 12.62
N THR A 91 13.79 20.94 13.14
CA THR A 91 12.84 21.73 12.35
C THR A 91 13.48 22.71 11.37
N ASP A 92 14.80 22.89 11.44
CA ASP A 92 15.57 23.72 10.52
C ASP A 92 16.32 22.88 9.47
N ILE A 93 16.33 21.55 9.63
CA ILE A 93 17.03 20.61 8.74
C ILE A 93 16.02 20.04 7.75
N ARG A 94 16.04 20.56 6.52
CA ARG A 94 15.07 20.24 5.47
C ARG A 94 15.70 20.05 4.10
N CYS A 95 14.99 19.30 3.26
CA CYS A 95 15.27 19.24 1.83
C CYS A 95 14.82 20.53 1.13
N LYS A 96 15.39 20.84 -0.02
CA LYS A 96 14.96 21.98 -0.86
C LYS A 96 13.53 21.80 -1.37
N SER A 97 13.14 20.58 -1.68
CA SER A 97 11.77 20.25 -2.11
C SER A 97 11.23 19.02 -1.37
N THR A 98 9.91 18.80 -1.45
CA THR A 98 9.24 17.61 -0.90
C THR A 98 9.91 16.34 -1.40
N VAL A 99 10.17 15.42 -0.46
CA VAL A 99 10.66 14.09 -0.78
C VAL A 99 9.66 13.35 -1.66
N SER A 100 10.12 12.86 -2.81
CA SER A 100 9.28 12.12 -3.76
C SER A 100 9.74 10.68 -3.93
N SER A 101 8.79 9.76 -4.10
CA SER A 101 9.05 8.36 -4.41
C SER A 101 9.17 8.10 -5.92
N SER A 102 9.87 7.02 -6.28
CA SER A 102 10.02 6.53 -7.65
C SER A 102 9.81 5.01 -7.73
N LEU A 103 9.72 4.51 -8.97
CA LEU A 103 9.62 3.08 -9.26
C LEU A 103 10.97 2.55 -9.74
N LYS A 104 11.34 1.37 -9.27
CA LYS A 104 12.50 0.63 -9.77
C LYS A 104 12.06 -0.75 -10.29
N PRO A 105 12.07 -0.99 -11.61
CA PRO A 105 11.74 -2.31 -12.15
C PRO A 105 12.79 -3.35 -11.72
N ARG A 106 12.33 -4.57 -11.46
CA ARG A 106 13.21 -5.73 -11.24
C ARG A 106 13.34 -6.56 -12.51
N ASN A 107 14.44 -7.31 -12.62
CA ASN A 107 14.64 -8.34 -13.64
C ASN A 107 13.96 -9.68 -13.26
N SER A 108 12.91 -9.63 -12.45
CA SER A 108 12.18 -10.81 -11.97
C SER A 108 10.72 -10.74 -12.39
N GLU A 109 10.21 -11.85 -12.89
CA GLU A 109 8.79 -12.08 -13.11
C GLU A 109 8.07 -12.44 -11.82
N CYS A 110 6.74 -12.37 -11.84
CA CYS A 110 5.87 -12.74 -10.74
C CYS A 110 4.57 -13.34 -11.26
N ALA A 111 3.80 -13.97 -10.37
CA ALA A 111 2.53 -14.63 -10.70
C ALA A 111 2.64 -15.60 -11.89
N ASN A 112 3.66 -16.48 -11.84
CA ASN A 112 3.94 -17.49 -12.87
C ASN A 112 4.16 -16.90 -14.27
N GLY A 113 4.98 -15.84 -14.36
CA GLY A 113 5.35 -15.19 -15.62
C GLY A 113 4.34 -14.15 -16.14
N LYS A 114 3.19 -13.98 -15.48
CA LYS A 114 2.17 -13.00 -15.91
C LYS A 114 2.54 -11.55 -15.65
N GLY A 115 3.34 -11.30 -14.61
CA GLY A 115 3.68 -9.95 -14.18
C GLY A 115 5.18 -9.70 -14.06
N ARG A 116 5.54 -8.43 -13.95
CA ARG A 116 6.88 -7.98 -13.56
C ARG A 116 6.83 -7.32 -12.19
N VAL A 117 7.91 -7.48 -11.43
CA VAL A 117 8.01 -6.86 -10.11
C VAL A 117 8.58 -5.44 -10.22
N TYR A 118 7.94 -4.50 -9.55
CA TYR A 118 8.40 -3.12 -9.38
C TYR A 118 8.57 -2.83 -7.90
N ASP A 119 9.75 -2.35 -7.50
CA ASP A 119 9.93 -1.77 -6.19
C ASP A 119 9.45 -0.32 -6.18
N VAL A 120 8.71 0.04 -5.14
CA VAL A 120 8.32 1.41 -4.84
C VAL A 120 9.17 1.90 -3.67
N GLY A 121 9.76 3.08 -3.80
CA GLY A 121 10.71 3.55 -2.80
C GLY A 121 11.27 4.92 -3.15
N PHE A 122 12.49 5.17 -2.68
CA PHE A 122 13.12 6.48 -2.74
C PHE A 122 14.51 6.39 -3.36
N GLU A 123 14.78 7.33 -4.26
CA GLU A 123 16.05 7.46 -4.98
C GLU A 123 16.77 8.72 -4.50
N VAL A 124 17.79 8.50 -3.68
CA VAL A 124 18.65 9.56 -3.15
C VAL A 124 19.99 9.48 -3.88
N ASN A 125 20.44 10.58 -4.46
CA ASN A 125 21.66 10.59 -5.26
C ASN A 125 22.87 10.09 -4.44
N GLY A 126 23.68 9.23 -5.04
CA GLY A 126 24.85 8.61 -4.40
C GLY A 126 24.53 7.46 -3.43
N LEU A 127 23.26 7.11 -3.22
CA LEU A 127 22.84 5.97 -2.39
C LEU A 127 22.11 4.90 -3.23
N PRO A 128 22.22 3.62 -2.86
CA PRO A 128 21.32 2.57 -3.36
C PRO A 128 19.85 2.92 -3.15
N PHE A 129 19.01 2.44 -4.07
CA PHE A 129 17.56 2.61 -4.01
C PHE A 129 16.99 2.06 -2.69
N THR A 130 16.28 2.90 -1.95
CA THR A 130 15.67 2.52 -0.68
C THR A 130 14.25 2.04 -0.93
N LYS A 131 14.04 0.72 -0.94
CA LYS A 131 12.72 0.10 -1.13
C LYS A 131 11.81 0.38 0.07
N TYR A 132 10.55 0.71 -0.21
CA TYR A 132 9.47 0.75 0.76
C TYR A 132 8.57 -0.50 0.66
N PHE A 133 8.04 -0.78 -0.54
CA PHE A 133 7.25 -1.96 -0.82
C PHE A 133 7.45 -2.40 -2.27
N HIS A 134 6.78 -3.48 -2.70
CA HIS A 134 6.83 -3.89 -4.10
C HIS A 134 5.48 -4.32 -4.63
N ILE A 135 5.38 -4.36 -5.95
CA ILE A 135 4.16 -4.61 -6.71
C ILE A 135 4.49 -5.60 -7.82
N CYS A 136 3.64 -6.60 -7.99
CA CYS A 136 3.56 -7.42 -9.19
C CYS A 136 2.53 -6.82 -10.14
N TYR A 137 2.96 -6.44 -11.34
CA TYR A 137 2.13 -5.72 -12.31
C TYR A 137 2.17 -6.38 -13.69
N ASP A 138 0.99 -6.59 -14.27
CA ASP A 138 0.82 -7.03 -15.65
C ASP A 138 0.88 -5.81 -16.57
N ASN A 139 2.02 -5.64 -17.25
CA ASN A 139 2.22 -4.54 -18.18
C ASN A 139 1.33 -4.68 -19.42
N ASP A 140 1.04 -5.91 -19.84
CA ASP A 140 0.27 -6.15 -21.04
C ASP A 140 -1.20 -5.84 -20.87
N LYS A 141 -1.73 -6.10 -19.67
CA LYS A 141 -3.08 -5.76 -19.24
C LYS A 141 -3.20 -4.41 -18.57
N SER A 142 -2.10 -3.70 -18.32
CA SER A 142 -2.08 -2.47 -17.51
C SER A 142 -2.83 -2.65 -16.17
N SER A 143 -2.59 -3.78 -15.49
CA SER A 143 -3.36 -4.19 -14.31
C SER A 143 -2.45 -4.68 -13.18
N ALA A 144 -2.77 -4.28 -11.95
CA ALA A 144 -2.06 -4.75 -10.77
C ALA A 144 -2.47 -6.19 -10.44
N ILE A 145 -1.51 -7.04 -10.06
CA ILE A 145 -1.76 -8.43 -9.64
C ILE A 145 -1.76 -8.52 -8.11
N TYR A 146 -0.68 -8.07 -7.47
CA TYR A 146 -0.59 -7.94 -6.03
C TYR A 146 0.48 -6.90 -5.63
N SER A 147 0.41 -6.40 -4.40
CA SER A 147 1.48 -5.69 -3.73
C SER A 147 1.83 -6.38 -2.41
N GLU A 148 3.05 -6.16 -1.94
CA GLU A 148 3.51 -6.65 -0.65
C GLU A 148 4.34 -5.61 0.09
N HIS A 149 3.94 -5.37 1.35
CA HIS A 149 4.57 -4.42 2.27
C HIS A 149 4.65 -4.97 3.70
N SER A 150 5.42 -4.29 4.54
CA SER A 150 5.50 -4.54 5.97
C SER A 150 4.66 -3.51 6.72
N LEU A 151 3.86 -3.96 7.69
CA LEU A 151 3.00 -3.12 8.52
C LEU A 151 3.57 -3.06 9.95
N PRO A 152 4.26 -1.97 10.35
CA PRO A 152 4.95 -1.90 11.63
C PRO A 152 3.99 -1.54 12.78
N GLY A 153 3.44 -2.56 13.45
CA GLY A 153 2.42 -2.41 14.49
C GLY A 153 2.82 -1.48 15.66
N LYS A 154 4.10 -1.49 16.06
CA LYS A 154 4.65 -0.68 17.17
C LYS A 154 4.43 0.82 17.01
N SER A 155 4.53 1.33 15.77
CA SER A 155 4.42 2.76 15.46
C SER A 155 3.10 3.14 14.81
N LEU A 156 2.31 2.17 14.34
CA LEU A 156 1.09 2.42 13.58
C LEU A 156 0.04 3.25 14.34
N LYS A 157 -0.10 3.06 15.65
CA LYS A 157 -0.98 3.89 16.50
C LYS A 157 -0.59 5.37 16.52
N TYR A 158 0.66 5.68 16.22
CA TYR A 158 1.24 7.02 16.28
C TYR A 158 1.60 7.58 14.90
N ALA A 159 1.18 6.92 13.82
CA ALA A 159 1.41 7.37 12.46
C ALA A 159 1.02 8.85 12.28
N GLU A 160 1.72 9.55 11.39
CA GLU A 160 1.42 10.95 11.10
C GLU A 160 -0.03 11.12 10.64
N ILE A 161 -0.70 12.11 11.22
CA ILE A 161 -2.06 12.48 10.81
C ILE A 161 -1.94 13.51 9.69
N ASN A 162 -2.30 13.09 8.48
CA ASN A 162 -2.33 13.98 7.32
C ASN A 162 -3.45 13.60 6.37
N ASN A 163 -4.23 14.61 5.97
CA ASN A 163 -5.35 14.46 5.05
C ASN A 163 -4.98 14.86 3.61
N ASN A 164 -3.75 15.33 3.37
CA ASN A 164 -3.29 15.75 2.05
C ASN A 164 -2.89 14.54 1.20
N ARG A 165 -3.74 14.21 0.24
CA ARG A 165 -3.56 13.08 -0.67
C ARG A 165 -3.06 13.57 -2.04
N PRO A 166 -1.89 13.11 -2.52
CA PRO A 166 -1.38 13.52 -3.82
C PRO A 166 -2.18 12.87 -4.96
N SER A 167 -2.02 13.39 -6.17
CA SER A 167 -2.54 12.75 -7.38
C SER A 167 -1.78 11.48 -7.71
N PHE A 168 -2.48 10.50 -8.30
CA PHE A 168 -1.85 9.26 -8.79
C PHE A 168 -0.91 9.54 -9.97
N LYS A 169 0.25 8.89 -9.96
CA LYS A 169 1.29 9.02 -11.00
C LYS A 169 1.62 7.69 -11.66
N LEU A 170 2.10 7.76 -12.91
CA LEU A 170 2.59 6.58 -13.65
C LEU A 170 3.96 6.13 -13.12
N GLY A 171 4.84 7.06 -12.76
CA GLY A 171 6.17 6.68 -12.26
C GLY A 171 7.11 6.12 -13.32
N GLY A 172 6.93 6.50 -14.59
CA GLY A 172 7.80 6.09 -15.70
C GLY A 172 7.46 4.73 -16.32
N ILE A 173 6.40 4.05 -15.86
CA ILE A 173 5.91 2.86 -16.58
C ILE A 173 5.31 3.25 -17.93
N THR A 174 5.51 2.39 -18.92
CA THR A 174 4.74 2.46 -20.16
C THR A 174 3.34 1.95 -19.89
N SER A 175 2.32 2.70 -20.31
CA SER A 175 0.94 2.24 -20.28
C SER A 175 0.33 2.35 -21.66
N LYS A 176 -0.44 1.33 -22.05
CA LYS A 176 -1.18 1.29 -23.31
C LYS A 176 -2.42 2.20 -23.28
N VAL A 177 -2.78 2.75 -22.12
CA VAL A 177 -3.97 3.57 -21.90
C VAL A 177 -3.64 4.80 -21.07
N ARG A 178 -4.44 5.85 -21.21
CA ARG A 178 -4.37 7.00 -20.31
C ARG A 178 -5.06 6.64 -18.99
N LEU A 179 -4.30 6.07 -18.05
CA LEU A 179 -4.82 5.54 -16.79
C LEU A 179 -5.67 6.54 -15.99
N ALA A 180 -5.33 7.83 -15.98
CA ALA A 180 -6.18 8.83 -15.32
C ALA A 180 -7.58 8.96 -15.94
N SER A 181 -7.70 8.79 -17.27
CA SER A 181 -8.94 8.96 -18.02
C SER A 181 -9.89 7.77 -17.84
N VAL A 182 -9.37 6.53 -17.84
CA VAL A 182 -10.21 5.32 -17.76
C VAL A 182 -10.94 5.19 -16.42
N TYR A 183 -10.43 5.86 -15.37
CA TYR A 183 -11.07 5.92 -14.05
C TYR A 183 -12.10 7.04 -13.90
N THR A 184 -12.36 7.85 -14.92
CA THR A 184 -13.43 8.86 -14.86
C THR A 184 -14.80 8.20 -15.02
N GLN A 185 -15.82 8.69 -14.33
CA GLN A 185 -17.17 8.12 -14.39
C GLN A 185 -17.75 8.16 -15.80
N ASN A 186 -17.51 9.24 -16.55
CA ASN A 186 -17.97 9.33 -17.95
C ASN A 186 -17.32 8.25 -18.83
N HIS A 187 -16.01 8.04 -18.72
CA HIS A 187 -15.34 6.97 -19.47
C HIS A 187 -15.85 5.59 -19.05
N GLN A 188 -16.10 5.38 -17.75
CA GLN A 188 -16.67 4.12 -17.26
C GLN A 188 -18.06 3.88 -17.85
N TYR A 189 -18.90 4.90 -17.88
CA TYR A 189 -20.23 4.84 -18.48
C TYR A 189 -20.16 4.42 -19.94
N ASP A 190 -19.39 5.14 -20.77
CA ASP A 190 -19.23 4.85 -22.20
C ASP A 190 -18.69 3.43 -22.42
N ARG A 191 -17.75 2.99 -21.58
CA ARG A 191 -17.16 1.66 -21.66
C ARG A 191 -18.17 0.57 -21.33
N PHE A 192 -18.99 0.77 -20.30
CA PHE A 192 -20.03 -0.16 -19.88
C PHE A 192 -21.16 -0.21 -20.90
N GLU A 193 -21.57 0.93 -21.47
CA GLU A 193 -22.58 0.96 -22.54
C GLU A 193 -22.14 0.11 -23.74
N LYS A 194 -20.90 0.29 -24.20
CA LYS A 194 -20.33 -0.53 -25.28
C LYS A 194 -20.21 -2.01 -24.90
N ALA A 195 -19.83 -2.32 -23.66
CA ALA A 195 -19.62 -3.70 -23.22
C ALA A 195 -20.94 -4.47 -23.02
N LEU A 196 -21.96 -3.79 -22.49
CA LEU A 196 -23.23 -4.39 -22.08
C LEU A 196 -24.33 -4.23 -23.14
N GLY A 197 -24.12 -3.40 -24.16
CA GLY A 197 -24.97 -3.29 -25.33
C GLY A 197 -26.07 -2.23 -25.24
N SER A 198 -26.16 -1.47 -24.14
CA SER A 198 -27.08 -0.32 -24.07
C SER A 198 -26.73 0.69 -22.96
N SER A 199 -27.16 1.93 -23.17
CA SER A 199 -27.17 3.02 -22.18
C SER A 199 -27.95 2.67 -20.91
N ALA A 200 -29.08 1.96 -21.08
CA ALA A 200 -29.90 1.49 -19.96
C ALA A 200 -29.14 0.51 -19.06
N GLU A 201 -28.42 -0.46 -19.64
CA GLU A 201 -27.59 -1.38 -18.86
C GLU A 201 -26.41 -0.66 -18.20
N ALA A 202 -25.74 0.27 -18.89
CA ALA A 202 -24.66 1.06 -18.28
C ALA A 202 -25.11 1.84 -17.04
N SER A 203 -26.27 2.51 -17.13
CA SER A 203 -26.85 3.31 -16.04
C SER A 203 -27.19 2.50 -14.79
N ARG A 204 -27.42 1.19 -14.91
CA ARG A 204 -27.66 0.31 -13.75
C ARG A 204 -26.41 0.16 -12.88
N TYR A 205 -25.23 0.26 -13.48
CA TYR A 205 -23.96 0.01 -12.81
C TYR A 205 -23.17 1.29 -12.54
N ILE A 206 -23.16 2.23 -13.49
CA ILE A 206 -22.37 3.47 -13.41
C ILE A 206 -23.29 4.68 -13.25
N ASN A 207 -23.12 5.39 -12.13
CA ASN A 207 -23.77 6.66 -11.84
C ASN A 207 -22.95 7.46 -10.81
N SER A 208 -23.46 8.62 -10.38
CA SER A 208 -22.75 9.52 -9.44
C SER A 208 -22.35 8.86 -8.11
N SER A 209 -23.10 7.84 -7.68
CA SER A 209 -22.88 7.09 -6.44
C SER A 209 -22.27 5.69 -6.64
N SER A 210 -22.25 5.20 -7.87
CA SER A 210 -21.76 3.86 -8.22
C SER A 210 -20.74 3.94 -9.34
N TYR A 211 -19.47 3.73 -9.01
CA TYR A 211 -18.36 3.81 -9.94
C TYR A 211 -17.16 3.04 -9.40
N LEU A 212 -16.20 2.78 -10.27
CA LEU A 212 -14.94 2.13 -9.93
C LEU A 212 -13.89 3.18 -9.55
N ALA A 213 -13.42 3.09 -8.31
CA ALA A 213 -12.35 3.91 -7.78
C ALA A 213 -10.99 3.22 -7.94
N LYS A 214 -9.93 4.03 -7.75
CA LYS A 214 -8.53 3.59 -7.69
C LYS A 214 -8.27 2.96 -6.31
N GLY A 215 -8.71 1.72 -6.12
CA GLY A 215 -8.58 1.01 -4.85
C GLY A 215 -7.13 0.56 -4.63
N HIS A 216 -6.49 1.07 -3.58
CA HIS A 216 -5.11 0.74 -3.25
C HIS A 216 -4.94 -0.74 -2.88
N LEU A 217 -3.82 -1.34 -3.30
CA LEU A 217 -3.37 -2.64 -2.80
C LEU A 217 -2.55 -2.46 -1.51
N THR A 218 -1.51 -1.62 -1.56
CA THR A 218 -0.85 -1.08 -0.35
C THR A 218 -1.48 0.28 -0.04
N PRO A 219 -2.32 0.40 0.99
CA PRO A 219 -3.07 1.63 1.30
C PRO A 219 -2.17 2.67 1.99
N ASP A 220 -2.52 3.95 1.80
CA ASP A 220 -1.80 5.07 2.43
C ASP A 220 -1.92 5.06 3.96
N GLY A 221 -3.05 4.59 4.50
CA GLY A 221 -3.28 4.42 5.93
C GLY A 221 -2.40 3.37 6.63
N ASP A 222 -1.60 2.60 5.87
CA ASP A 222 -0.61 1.67 6.43
C ASP A 222 0.78 2.31 6.60
N ALA A 223 0.95 3.54 6.11
CA ALA A 223 2.20 4.29 6.23
C ALA A 223 2.31 5.01 7.57
N ILE A 224 3.53 5.06 8.12
CA ILE A 224 3.83 5.76 9.38
C ILE A 224 4.12 7.25 9.17
N ILE A 225 4.67 7.60 7.99
CA ILE A 225 5.15 8.94 7.67
C ILE A 225 4.48 9.40 6.36
N ASN A 226 4.21 10.70 6.25
CA ASN A 226 3.50 11.34 5.14
C ASN A 226 4.14 11.11 3.78
N ASN A 227 5.48 11.13 3.68
CA ASN A 227 6.17 10.85 2.42
C ASN A 227 6.11 9.36 2.03
N TRP A 228 5.90 8.45 2.99
CA TRP A 228 5.63 7.03 2.73
C TRP A 228 4.18 6.83 2.29
N ALA A 229 3.23 7.55 2.90
CA ALA A 229 1.83 7.56 2.47
C ALA A 229 1.72 8.07 1.01
N ALA A 230 2.40 9.18 0.68
CA ALA A 230 2.47 9.69 -0.69
C ALA A 230 3.09 8.69 -1.68
N ALA A 231 3.89 7.73 -1.21
CA ALA A 231 4.49 6.71 -2.06
C ALA A 231 3.50 5.63 -2.52
N THR A 232 2.30 5.52 -1.95
CA THR A 232 1.30 4.54 -2.39
C THR A 232 0.52 4.98 -3.63
N TYR A 233 0.64 6.25 -4.03
CA TYR A 233 -0.15 6.88 -5.10
C TYR A 233 0.44 6.65 -6.51
N PHE A 234 0.77 5.40 -6.83
CA PHE A 234 1.09 4.99 -8.21
C PHE A 234 -0.06 4.19 -8.81
N PHE A 235 -0.34 4.39 -10.10
CA PHE A 235 -1.39 3.62 -10.78
C PHE A 235 -1.13 2.11 -10.78
N ILE A 236 0.13 1.67 -10.69
CA ILE A 236 0.46 0.25 -10.56
C ILE A 236 0.06 -0.35 -9.21
N ASN A 237 -0.17 0.47 -8.18
CA ASN A 237 -0.58 0.05 -6.84
C ASN A 237 -2.10 0.03 -6.65
N VAL A 238 -2.88 0.14 -7.73
CA VAL A 238 -4.35 0.16 -7.64
C VAL A 238 -4.99 -0.84 -8.57
N ALA A 239 -6.15 -1.32 -8.17
CA ALA A 239 -7.08 -2.05 -9.02
C ALA A 239 -8.44 -1.33 -9.04
N PRO A 240 -9.24 -1.48 -10.12
CA PRO A 240 -10.61 -0.98 -10.15
C PRO A 240 -11.45 -1.64 -9.04
N GLN A 241 -11.90 -0.84 -8.07
CA GLN A 241 -12.76 -1.32 -6.99
C GLN A 241 -14.06 -0.53 -6.99
N TRP A 242 -15.20 -1.18 -6.82
CA TRP A 242 -16.46 -0.45 -6.65
C TRP A 242 -16.33 0.46 -5.43
N GLN A 243 -16.61 1.75 -5.59
CA GLN A 243 -16.34 2.73 -4.53
C GLN A 243 -17.06 2.38 -3.23
N ILE A 244 -18.28 1.86 -3.32
CA ILE A 244 -19.06 1.41 -2.16
C ILE A 244 -18.43 0.21 -1.43
N ILE A 245 -17.64 -0.61 -2.13
CA ILE A 245 -16.88 -1.73 -1.58
C ILE A 245 -15.56 -1.24 -0.98
N ASN A 246 -14.82 -0.41 -1.73
CA ASN A 246 -13.57 0.22 -1.32
C ASN A 246 -13.74 1.00 0.00
N ALA A 247 -14.78 1.83 0.09
CA ALA A 247 -15.14 2.57 1.31
C ALA A 247 -16.00 1.75 2.31
N GLY A 248 -16.41 0.55 1.92
CA GLY A 248 -17.25 -0.37 2.69
C GLY A 248 -16.42 -1.41 3.43
N ASN A 249 -16.66 -2.68 3.14
CA ASN A 249 -16.04 -3.78 3.87
C ASN A 249 -14.55 -3.91 3.57
N TRP A 250 -14.07 -3.43 2.42
CA TRP A 250 -12.63 -3.44 2.15
C TRP A 250 -11.86 -2.54 3.14
N LEU A 251 -12.34 -1.32 3.38
CA LEU A 251 -11.81 -0.44 4.43
C LEU A 251 -11.95 -1.05 5.83
N ARG A 252 -13.00 -1.84 6.10
CA ARG A 252 -13.15 -2.57 7.37
C ARG A 252 -12.07 -3.63 7.55
N VAL A 253 -11.77 -4.40 6.51
CA VAL A 253 -10.66 -5.36 6.51
C VAL A 253 -9.34 -4.65 6.79
N GLU A 254 -9.04 -3.56 6.09
CA GLU A 254 -7.83 -2.79 6.33
C GLU A 254 -7.72 -2.31 7.79
N ASN A 255 -8.79 -1.73 8.33
CA ASN A 255 -8.82 -1.28 9.72
C ASN A 255 -8.66 -2.44 10.73
N ALA A 256 -9.26 -3.60 10.47
CA ALA A 256 -9.11 -4.77 11.32
C ALA A 256 -7.67 -5.28 11.33
N VAL A 257 -7.02 -5.34 10.16
CA VAL A 257 -5.61 -5.72 10.03
C VAL A 257 -4.68 -4.76 10.77
N ARG A 258 -4.91 -3.44 10.67
CA ARG A 258 -4.15 -2.43 11.43
C ARG A 258 -4.29 -2.64 12.95
N LYS A 259 -5.50 -2.94 13.43
CA LYS A 259 -5.73 -3.24 14.86
C LYS A 259 -4.95 -4.46 15.33
N VAL A 260 -4.88 -5.52 14.53
CA VAL A 260 -4.09 -6.72 14.86
C VAL A 260 -2.60 -6.40 14.93
N ALA A 261 -2.05 -5.70 13.94
CA ALA A 261 -0.64 -5.32 13.97
C ALA A 261 -0.31 -4.49 15.24
N ILE A 262 -1.17 -3.52 15.58
CA ILE A 262 -1.03 -2.70 16.80
C ILE A 262 -1.07 -3.58 18.07
N ARG A 263 -2.05 -4.51 18.16
CA ARG A 263 -2.20 -5.40 19.32
C ARG A 263 -1.00 -6.33 19.49
N LEU A 264 -0.52 -6.93 18.39
CA LEU A 264 0.67 -7.76 18.38
C LEU A 264 1.91 -6.96 18.79
N ASN A 265 1.87 -5.63 18.63
CA ASN A 265 2.99 -4.74 18.88
C ASN A 265 4.24 -5.22 18.11
N ASP A 266 4.04 -5.71 16.89
CA ASP A 266 5.08 -6.26 16.03
C ASP A 266 4.78 -5.99 14.55
N THR A 267 5.74 -6.29 13.69
CA THR A 267 5.61 -6.11 12.24
C THR A 267 4.87 -7.29 11.62
N VAL A 268 3.85 -6.97 10.84
CA VAL A 268 3.05 -7.96 10.10
C VAL A 268 3.35 -7.80 8.62
N ARG A 269 3.58 -8.92 7.92
CA ARG A 269 3.77 -8.93 6.47
C ARG A 269 2.40 -8.98 5.79
N ILE A 270 2.14 -8.05 4.88
CA ILE A 270 0.87 -7.92 4.18
C ILE A 270 1.09 -8.15 2.69
N ILE A 271 0.28 -9.02 2.09
CA ILE A 271 0.17 -9.12 0.64
C ILE A 271 -1.28 -8.85 0.26
N THR A 272 -1.50 -7.92 -0.65
CA THR A 272 -2.84 -7.57 -1.13
C THR A 272 -2.88 -7.72 -2.63
N GLY A 273 -3.90 -8.37 -3.16
CA GLY A 273 -4.00 -8.57 -4.59
C GLY A 273 -5.40 -8.84 -5.07
N VAL A 274 -5.47 -9.27 -6.34
CA VAL A 274 -6.72 -9.48 -7.05
C VAL A 274 -6.81 -10.88 -7.65
N HIS A 275 -8.03 -11.34 -7.93
CA HIS A 275 -8.28 -12.62 -8.57
C HIS A 275 -9.57 -12.63 -9.41
N GLY A 276 -9.50 -13.26 -10.58
CA GLY A 276 -10.60 -13.32 -11.55
C GLY A 276 -10.94 -11.96 -12.18
N ILE A 277 -11.72 -11.98 -13.25
CA ILE A 277 -12.25 -10.78 -13.91
C ILE A 277 -13.75 -10.71 -13.62
N LEU A 278 -14.25 -9.53 -13.27
CA LEU A 278 -15.68 -9.32 -13.03
C LEU A 278 -16.43 -9.47 -14.35
N GLU A 279 -17.48 -10.29 -14.31
CA GLU A 279 -18.43 -10.43 -15.41
C GLU A 279 -19.78 -9.83 -15.00
N LEU A 280 -20.45 -9.19 -15.96
CA LEU A 280 -21.79 -8.63 -15.80
C LEU A 280 -22.67 -9.06 -16.98
N PRO A 281 -23.99 -9.25 -16.77
CA PRO A 281 -24.90 -9.61 -17.85
C PRO A 281 -25.06 -8.44 -18.84
N ASN A 282 -24.97 -8.74 -20.13
CA ASN A 282 -25.34 -7.81 -21.20
C ASN A 282 -26.88 -7.81 -21.43
N THR A 283 -27.34 -7.07 -22.44
CA THR A 283 -28.76 -7.02 -22.85
C THR A 283 -29.40 -8.37 -23.18
N GLU A 284 -28.60 -9.39 -23.52
CA GLU A 284 -29.04 -10.76 -23.80
C GLU A 284 -28.95 -11.68 -22.57
N GLY A 285 -28.56 -11.15 -21.42
CA GLY A 285 -28.32 -11.90 -20.18
C GLY A 285 -27.02 -12.70 -20.17
N ARG A 286 -26.17 -12.58 -21.20
CA ARG A 286 -24.88 -13.26 -21.29
C ARG A 286 -23.86 -12.56 -20.40
N GLN A 287 -23.12 -13.33 -19.61
CA GLN A 287 -22.02 -12.79 -18.80
C GLN A 287 -20.86 -12.34 -19.70
N VAL A 288 -20.43 -11.08 -19.54
CA VAL A 288 -19.34 -10.47 -20.28
C VAL A 288 -18.30 -9.94 -19.30
N ALA A 289 -17.04 -10.29 -19.51
CA ALA A 289 -15.92 -9.76 -18.73
C ALA A 289 -15.74 -8.26 -18.97
N ILE A 290 -15.66 -7.49 -17.90
CA ILE A 290 -15.58 -6.02 -17.97
C ILE A 290 -14.17 -5.52 -17.60
N SER A 291 -13.73 -4.50 -18.33
CA SER A 291 -12.45 -3.81 -18.15
C SER A 291 -12.66 -2.31 -18.32
N LEU A 292 -11.83 -1.49 -17.67
CA LEU A 292 -11.94 -0.02 -17.78
C LEU A 292 -11.49 0.52 -19.13
N SER A 293 -10.85 -0.27 -19.98
CA SER A 293 -10.48 0.11 -21.34
C SER A 293 -10.74 -1.02 -22.34
N GLU A 294 -10.58 -0.73 -23.63
CA GLU A 294 -10.76 -1.69 -24.72
C GLU A 294 -9.70 -2.81 -24.68
N ASN A 295 -9.90 -3.89 -25.43
CA ASN A 295 -8.99 -5.03 -25.51
C ASN A 295 -8.68 -5.72 -24.17
N GLY A 296 -9.56 -5.57 -23.18
CA GLY A 296 -9.38 -6.13 -21.84
C GLY A 296 -8.28 -5.44 -21.03
N LEU A 297 -7.94 -4.17 -21.35
CA LEU A 297 -6.96 -3.40 -20.59
C LEU A 297 -7.59 -2.77 -19.34
N VAL A 298 -6.83 -2.76 -18.25
CA VAL A 298 -7.26 -2.33 -16.91
C VAL A 298 -8.43 -3.18 -16.45
N GLU A 299 -8.14 -4.44 -16.16
CA GLU A 299 -9.11 -5.47 -15.77
C GLU A 299 -9.80 -5.09 -14.47
N ILE A 300 -11.12 -5.28 -14.40
CA ILE A 300 -11.88 -5.10 -13.16
C ILE A 300 -11.87 -6.44 -12.45
N PRO A 301 -11.21 -6.57 -11.30
CA PRO A 301 -11.10 -7.86 -10.64
C PRO A 301 -12.45 -8.29 -10.06
N LYS A 302 -12.74 -9.60 -10.10
CA LYS A 302 -13.91 -10.18 -9.41
C LYS A 302 -13.70 -10.22 -7.90
N TRP A 303 -12.48 -10.54 -7.48
CA TRP A 303 -12.12 -10.73 -6.07
C TRP A 303 -10.94 -9.85 -5.68
N LEU A 304 -11.05 -9.26 -4.49
CA LEU A 304 -9.93 -8.65 -3.76
C LEU A 304 -9.53 -9.62 -2.65
N TRP A 305 -8.23 -9.77 -2.40
CA TRP A 305 -7.74 -10.58 -1.31
C TRP A 305 -6.60 -9.90 -0.55
N LYS A 306 -6.50 -10.18 0.75
CA LYS A 306 -5.46 -9.65 1.63
C LYS A 306 -4.96 -10.77 2.56
N VAL A 307 -3.71 -11.14 2.39
CA VAL A 307 -2.96 -12.07 3.24
C VAL A 307 -2.27 -11.28 4.34
N VAL A 308 -2.43 -11.75 5.57
CA VAL A 308 -1.84 -11.17 6.78
C VAL A 308 -0.99 -12.24 7.44
N ILE A 309 0.32 -12.04 7.52
CA ILE A 309 1.27 -13.03 8.06
C ILE A 309 2.02 -12.41 9.22
N HIS A 310 1.94 -13.07 10.37
CA HIS A 310 2.83 -12.82 11.50
C HIS A 310 3.85 -13.96 11.56
N GLU A 311 5.07 -13.66 11.09
CA GLU A 311 6.13 -14.67 10.99
C GLU A 311 6.57 -15.24 12.35
N PRO A 312 6.73 -14.43 13.43
CA PRO A 312 7.17 -14.95 14.73
C PRO A 312 6.26 -16.03 15.33
N SER A 313 4.93 -15.92 15.17
CA SER A 313 3.97 -16.95 15.64
C SER A 313 3.62 -17.99 14.57
N ASN A 314 4.25 -17.90 13.38
CA ASN A 314 3.90 -18.68 12.19
C ASN A 314 2.38 -18.80 12.02
N SER A 315 1.69 -17.66 11.97
CA SER A 315 0.23 -17.61 11.82
C SER A 315 -0.18 -16.65 10.72
N ALA A 316 -1.23 -17.00 9.99
CA ALA A 316 -1.75 -16.17 8.90
C ALA A 316 -3.27 -16.24 8.77
N VAL A 317 -3.85 -15.21 8.16
CA VAL A 317 -5.25 -15.21 7.73
C VAL A 317 -5.34 -14.54 6.36
N VAL A 318 -6.27 -15.00 5.53
CA VAL A 318 -6.54 -14.42 4.22
C VAL A 318 -7.96 -13.90 4.19
N PHE A 319 -8.14 -12.60 4.00
CA PHE A 319 -9.44 -11.99 3.72
C PHE A 319 -9.71 -12.01 2.23
N ILE A 320 -10.95 -12.29 1.84
CA ILE A 320 -11.41 -12.27 0.45
C ILE A 320 -12.69 -11.45 0.41
N THR A 321 -12.77 -10.52 -0.53
CA THR A 321 -13.94 -9.65 -0.74
C THR A 321 -14.39 -9.74 -2.19
N LEU A 322 -15.68 -9.99 -2.41
CA LEU A 322 -16.31 -9.94 -3.72
C LEU A 322 -16.39 -8.48 -4.18
N ASN A 323 -15.76 -8.14 -5.30
CA ASN A 323 -15.82 -6.82 -5.91
C ASN A 323 -17.03 -6.69 -6.84
N ASN A 324 -18.23 -7.00 -6.31
CA ASN A 324 -19.49 -6.87 -7.04
C ASN A 324 -20.63 -6.51 -6.08
N PRO A 325 -21.04 -5.23 -6.00
CA PRO A 325 -22.10 -4.81 -5.09
C PRO A 325 -23.51 -5.21 -5.55
N PHE A 326 -23.63 -5.79 -6.75
CA PHE A 326 -24.89 -6.20 -7.39
C PHE A 326 -25.13 -7.71 -7.28
N ALA A 327 -24.18 -8.46 -6.73
CA ALA A 327 -24.32 -9.89 -6.54
C ALA A 327 -25.39 -10.21 -5.48
N ASN A 328 -26.08 -11.33 -5.68
CA ASN A 328 -27.14 -11.83 -4.80
C ASN A 328 -26.93 -13.29 -4.37
N ALA A 329 -25.80 -13.89 -4.74
CA ALA A 329 -25.45 -15.28 -4.44
C ALA A 329 -24.06 -15.38 -3.81
N SER A 330 -23.92 -16.34 -2.89
CA SER A 330 -22.66 -16.59 -2.18
C SER A 330 -21.78 -17.52 -3.02
N GLU A 331 -20.80 -16.96 -3.72
CA GLU A 331 -19.65 -17.72 -4.22
C GLU A 331 -18.50 -17.55 -3.23
N THR A 332 -17.75 -18.62 -2.95
CA THR A 332 -16.56 -18.56 -2.10
C THR A 332 -15.43 -19.36 -2.73
N LEU A 333 -14.24 -18.76 -2.82
CA LEU A 333 -13.01 -19.39 -3.29
C LEU A 333 -12.45 -20.44 -2.31
N CYS A 334 -12.85 -20.40 -1.03
CA CYS A 334 -12.38 -21.30 0.01
C CYS A 334 -13.35 -21.30 1.20
N LYS A 335 -13.17 -22.26 2.11
CA LYS A 335 -13.99 -22.39 3.33
C LYS A 335 -13.91 -21.11 4.17
N ASN A 336 -15.06 -20.52 4.46
CA ASN A 336 -15.15 -19.38 5.38
C ASN A 336 -14.91 -19.85 6.82
N ILE A 337 -13.85 -19.32 7.44
CA ILE A 337 -13.45 -19.65 8.82
C ILE A 337 -13.59 -18.45 9.78
N CYS A 338 -14.22 -17.34 9.36
CA CYS A 338 -14.21 -16.11 10.16
C CYS A 338 -14.86 -16.26 11.52
N SER A 339 -16.03 -16.87 11.60
CA SER A 339 -16.72 -17.06 12.88
C SER A 339 -15.95 -17.97 13.83
N LEU A 340 -15.21 -18.94 13.30
CA LEU A 340 -14.42 -19.87 14.11
C LEU A 340 -13.20 -19.20 14.76
N HIS A 341 -12.63 -18.18 14.11
CA HIS A 341 -11.38 -17.54 14.52
C HIS A 341 -11.56 -16.05 14.89
N GLY A 342 -12.75 -15.66 15.33
CA GLY A 342 -13.02 -14.32 15.86
C GLY A 342 -13.06 -13.18 14.82
N TRP A 343 -12.92 -13.47 13.53
CA TRP A 343 -12.90 -12.49 12.44
C TRP A 343 -14.28 -12.11 11.90
N HIS A 344 -15.35 -12.70 12.43
CA HIS A 344 -16.70 -12.41 11.97
C HIS A 344 -17.09 -10.95 12.25
N GLN A 345 -17.70 -10.32 11.25
CA GLN A 345 -18.46 -9.08 11.39
C GLN A 345 -19.77 -9.23 10.61
N ALA A 346 -20.87 -8.72 11.16
CA ALA A 346 -22.18 -8.79 10.51
C ALA A 346 -22.16 -8.07 9.15
N GLU A 347 -21.43 -6.96 9.06
CA GLU A 347 -21.29 -6.14 7.85
C GLU A 347 -20.65 -6.90 6.70
N TYR A 348 -19.79 -7.89 6.97
CA TYR A 348 -19.13 -8.69 5.94
C TYR A 348 -20.12 -9.49 5.08
N LEU A 349 -21.36 -9.68 5.54
CA LEU A 349 -22.41 -10.34 4.76
C LEU A 349 -23.18 -9.38 3.83
N ASP A 350 -22.97 -8.06 3.91
CA ASP A 350 -23.62 -7.08 3.03
C ASP A 350 -22.90 -6.99 1.67
N TYR A 351 -23.47 -7.65 0.66
CA TYR A 351 -22.99 -7.62 -0.73
C TYR A 351 -22.79 -6.22 -1.26
N ARG A 352 -23.67 -5.27 -0.93
CA ARG A 352 -23.59 -3.89 -1.43
C ARG A 352 -22.32 -3.18 -0.96
N LYS A 353 -21.77 -3.60 0.18
CA LYS A 353 -20.51 -3.09 0.74
C LYS A 353 -19.32 -4.02 0.48
N GLY A 354 -19.53 -5.07 -0.29
CA GLY A 354 -18.56 -6.11 -0.64
C GLY A 354 -18.69 -7.30 0.31
N PHE A 355 -19.27 -8.40 -0.16
CA PHE A 355 -19.31 -9.64 0.63
C PHE A 355 -17.88 -10.07 0.96
N THR A 356 -17.58 -10.23 2.24
CA THR A 356 -16.24 -10.49 2.76
C THR A 356 -16.25 -11.76 3.62
N TYR A 357 -15.19 -12.54 3.51
CA TYR A 357 -14.95 -13.69 4.36
C TYR A 357 -13.45 -13.91 4.50
N CYS A 358 -13.05 -14.92 5.27
CA CYS A 358 -11.67 -15.23 5.50
C CYS A 358 -11.40 -16.73 5.48
N CYS A 359 -10.19 -17.09 5.09
CA CYS A 359 -9.72 -18.44 4.87
C CYS A 359 -8.36 -18.67 5.53
N SER A 360 -8.03 -19.95 5.67
CA SER A 360 -6.65 -20.36 5.90
C SER A 360 -5.78 -19.99 4.69
N LEU A 361 -4.49 -19.74 4.93
CA LEU A 361 -3.55 -19.47 3.84
C LEU A 361 -3.45 -20.65 2.87
N ILE A 362 -3.52 -21.88 3.38
CA ILE A 362 -3.44 -23.11 2.60
C ILE A 362 -4.63 -23.22 1.63
N ASP A 363 -5.85 -22.99 2.10
CA ASP A 363 -7.04 -23.13 1.24
C ASP A 363 -7.16 -21.98 0.24
N ALA A 364 -6.79 -20.76 0.61
CA ALA A 364 -6.77 -19.64 -0.32
C ALA A 364 -5.81 -19.88 -1.50
N ARG A 365 -4.65 -20.51 -1.26
CA ARG A 365 -3.67 -20.84 -2.32
C ARG A 365 -4.19 -21.84 -3.35
N LYS A 366 -5.05 -22.78 -2.93
CA LYS A 366 -5.65 -23.76 -3.84
C LYS A 366 -6.51 -23.09 -4.91
N ALA A 367 -7.13 -21.95 -4.60
CA ALA A 367 -7.95 -21.20 -5.53
C ALA A 367 -7.21 -20.05 -6.22
N ILE A 368 -6.27 -19.40 -5.54
CA ILE A 368 -5.59 -18.18 -6.01
C ILE A 368 -4.15 -18.52 -6.40
N HIS A 369 -3.93 -18.96 -7.63
CA HIS A 369 -2.61 -19.42 -8.08
C HIS A 369 -1.53 -18.32 -8.15
N SER A 370 -1.92 -17.04 -8.22
CA SER A 370 -0.99 -15.90 -8.11
C SER A 370 -0.42 -15.73 -6.70
N LEU A 371 -1.01 -16.40 -5.70
CA LEU A 371 -0.58 -16.43 -4.30
C LEU A 371 0.52 -17.50 -4.11
N SER A 372 1.59 -17.43 -4.90
CA SER A 372 2.70 -18.39 -4.85
C SER A 372 3.71 -18.00 -3.78
N PHE A 373 3.58 -18.58 -2.58
CA PHE A 373 4.55 -18.36 -1.48
C PHE A 373 5.08 -19.69 -0.95
N THR A 374 6.35 -19.69 -0.55
CA THR A 374 7.07 -20.84 -0.01
C THR A 374 6.77 -21.12 1.48
N ASN A 375 6.20 -20.17 2.23
CA ASN A 375 5.89 -20.37 3.65
C ASN A 375 4.63 -21.22 3.84
N ASN A 376 4.76 -22.40 4.44
CA ASN A 376 3.65 -23.23 4.90
C ASN A 376 3.20 -22.81 6.29
N THR A 377 2.50 -21.68 6.37
CA THR A 377 1.89 -21.20 7.60
C THR A 377 0.60 -21.98 7.86
N SER A 378 0.59 -22.80 8.91
CA SER A 378 -0.53 -23.67 9.28
C SER A 378 -1.47 -23.03 10.31
N ASN A 379 -0.97 -22.15 11.18
CA ASN A 379 -1.80 -21.53 12.22
C ASN A 379 -2.62 -20.37 11.65
N ILE A 380 -3.83 -20.19 12.20
CA ILE A 380 -4.67 -19.04 11.86
C ILE A 380 -4.28 -17.86 12.74
N LEU A 381 -4.04 -16.70 12.13
CA LEU A 381 -3.83 -15.47 12.87
C LEU A 381 -5.19 -14.94 13.33
N GLU A 382 -5.42 -14.85 14.64
CA GLU A 382 -6.66 -14.36 15.24
C GLU A 382 -6.58 -12.85 15.58
N PRO A 383 -7.71 -12.13 15.65
CA PRO A 383 -7.75 -10.67 15.84
C PRO A 383 -7.31 -10.21 17.21
#